data_AF-A0A7S2BXP3-F1
#
_entry.id   AF-A0A7S2BXP3-F1
#
_cell.length_a   1.000
_cell.length_b   1.000
_cell.length_c   1.000
_cell.angle_alpha   90.00
_cell.angle_beta   90.00
_cell.angle_gamma   90.00
#
_symmetry.space_group_name_H-M   'P 1'
#
loop_
_entity.id
_entity.type
_entity.pdbx_description
1 polymer ?
#
loop_
_entity_poly.entity_id
_entity_poly.type
_entity_poly.pdbx_seq_one_letter_code
_entity_poly.pdbx_strand_id
1 'polypeptide(L)'
;VAKIGKDLEENATKLDKECKFYFMPRETFLAQRTWPKYQDMEKAFELVEESIRLADGVRGKYANHILSISHCWETATMPDPTGIQLKTVQEYLKENTNIKLVWGDFSSMPQGDRTPREKMEFKRMLPRINL
;
A
#
# COMPACT_ATOMS: atom_id res chain seq x y z
N VAL A 1 24.41 -22.48 -21.37
CA VAL A 1 23.26 -22.77 -20.47
C VAL A 1 23.51 -22.29 -19.03
N ALA A 2 24.70 -22.48 -18.45
CA ALA A 2 25.00 -22.07 -17.06
C ALA A 2 25.05 -20.54 -16.78
N LYS A 3 25.37 -19.71 -17.79
CA LYS A 3 25.50 -18.25 -17.61
C LYS A 3 24.14 -17.55 -17.43
N ILE A 4 23.14 -17.98 -18.19
CA ILE A 4 21.77 -17.44 -18.13
C ILE A 4 21.12 -17.74 -16.77
N GLY A 5 21.35 -18.93 -16.20
CA GLY A 5 20.85 -19.28 -14.86
C GLY A 5 21.46 -18.43 -13.74
N LYS A 6 22.77 -18.19 -13.79
CA LYS A 6 23.46 -17.30 -12.84
C LYS A 6 23.02 -15.84 -12.96
N ASP A 7 22.85 -15.34 -14.18
CA ASP A 7 22.42 -13.95 -14.41
C ASP A 7 20.97 -13.73 -13.92
N LEU A 8 20.10 -14.75 -14.01
CA LEU A 8 18.74 -14.69 -13.47
C LEU A 8 18.73 -14.76 -11.93
N GLU A 9 19.55 -15.61 -11.31
CA GLU A 9 19.69 -15.67 -9.86
C GLU A 9 20.30 -14.39 -9.27
N GLU A 10 21.37 -13.85 -9.85
CA GLU A 10 21.98 -12.58 -9.39
C GLU A 10 21.03 -11.38 -9.52
N ASN A 11 20.23 -11.33 -10.59
CA ASN A 11 19.24 -10.27 -10.77
C ASN A 11 18.04 -10.43 -9.82
N ALA A 12 17.57 -11.66 -9.58
CA ALA A 12 16.55 -11.94 -8.57
C ALA A 12 17.01 -11.55 -7.15
N THR A 13 18.28 -11.80 -6.84
CA THR A 13 18.89 -11.45 -5.54
C THR A 13 19.04 -9.93 -5.36
N LYS A 14 19.23 -9.15 -6.44
CA LYS A 14 19.23 -7.67 -6.39
C LYS A 14 17.83 -7.08 -6.23
N LEU A 15 16.79 -7.77 -6.68
CA LEU A 15 15.40 -7.34 -6.64
C LEU A 15 14.67 -7.75 -5.35
N ASP A 16 15.19 -8.75 -4.61
CA ASP A 16 14.64 -9.22 -3.33
C ASP A 16 15.02 -8.32 -2.15
N LYS A 17 14.83 -7.00 -2.32
CA LYS A 17 15.03 -6.03 -1.25
C LYS A 17 13.74 -5.83 -0.47
N GLU A 18 13.87 -5.96 0.83
CA GLU A 18 12.82 -5.67 1.78
C GLU A 18 12.46 -4.17 1.76
N CYS A 19 11.17 -3.91 1.58
CA CYS A 19 10.62 -2.58 1.39
C CYS A 19 9.56 -2.30 2.46
N LYS A 20 9.80 -1.28 3.28
CA LYS A 20 8.84 -0.79 4.28
C LYS A 20 7.74 0.04 3.64
N PHE A 21 6.49 -0.26 3.95
CA PHE A 21 5.31 0.50 3.56
C PHE A 21 4.43 0.75 4.78
N TYR A 22 3.63 1.82 4.73
CA TYR A 22 2.59 2.08 5.71
C TYR A 22 1.28 1.46 5.26
N PHE A 23 0.55 0.86 6.19
CA PHE A 23 -0.73 0.20 5.96
C PHE A 23 -1.76 0.71 6.96
N MET A 24 -3.02 0.74 6.54
CA MET A 24 -4.13 0.95 7.45
C MET A 24 -4.59 -0.40 8.02
N PRO A 25 -4.79 -0.52 9.34
CA PRO A 25 -5.51 -1.64 9.91
C PRO A 25 -6.91 -1.78 9.32
N ARG A 26 -7.38 -3.01 9.13
CA ARG A 26 -8.72 -3.31 8.60
C ARG A 26 -9.81 -2.58 9.37
N GLU A 27 -9.79 -2.65 10.70
CA GLU A 27 -10.84 -2.04 11.54
C GLU A 27 -10.86 -0.51 11.38
N THR A 28 -9.68 0.08 11.29
CA THR A 28 -9.51 1.51 11.00
C THR A 28 -10.13 1.88 9.65
N PHE A 29 -9.89 1.09 8.60
CA PHE A 29 -10.46 1.32 7.27
C PHE A 29 -11.99 1.15 7.24
N LEU A 30 -12.52 0.15 7.94
CA LEU A 30 -13.96 -0.10 8.05
C LEU A 30 -14.70 1.01 8.80
N ALA A 31 -14.01 1.74 9.69
CA ALA A 31 -14.59 2.87 10.42
C ALA A 31 -14.66 4.18 9.61
N GLN A 32 -13.99 4.25 8.46
CA GLN A 32 -13.92 5.48 7.67
C GLN A 32 -15.24 5.79 6.97
N ARG A 33 -15.57 7.09 6.90
CA ARG A 33 -16.72 7.60 6.13
C ARG A 33 -16.34 8.09 4.73
N THR A 34 -15.09 8.51 4.57
CA THR A 34 -14.49 8.97 3.32
C THR A 34 -13.13 8.32 3.17
N TRP A 35 -12.62 8.19 1.94
CA TRP A 35 -11.30 7.63 1.73
C TRP A 35 -10.23 8.50 2.42
N PRO A 36 -9.49 7.99 3.43
CA PRO A 36 -8.66 8.84 4.28
C PRO A 36 -7.35 9.19 3.59
N LYS A 37 -6.86 10.42 3.80
CA LYS A 37 -5.55 10.86 3.31
C LYS A 37 -4.44 10.42 4.26
N TYR A 38 -3.27 10.07 3.72
CA TYR A 38 -2.11 9.64 4.53
C TYR A 38 -1.82 10.57 5.71
N GLN A 39 -1.79 11.89 5.51
CA GLN A 39 -1.46 12.82 6.58
C GLN A 39 -2.48 12.84 7.72
N ASP A 40 -3.74 12.51 7.46
CA ASP A 40 -4.75 12.43 8.51
C ASP A 40 -4.54 11.15 9.34
N MET A 41 -4.21 10.05 8.67
CA MET A 41 -3.86 8.76 9.31
C MET A 41 -2.55 8.83 10.10
N GLU A 42 -1.54 9.51 9.57
CA GLU A 42 -0.24 9.71 10.23
C GLU A 42 -0.40 10.54 11.51
N LYS A 43 -1.19 11.62 11.49
CA LYS A 43 -1.46 12.45 12.67
C LYS A 43 -2.23 11.69 13.76
N ALA A 44 -3.11 10.78 13.35
CA ALA A 44 -3.85 9.92 14.26
C ALA A 44 -3.02 8.72 14.76
N PHE A 45 -1.81 8.51 14.23
CA PHE A 45 -0.96 7.34 14.49
C PHE A 45 -1.64 6.00 14.18
N GLU A 46 -2.52 6.01 13.17
CA GLU A 46 -3.32 4.83 12.79
C GLU A 46 -2.68 4.00 11.67
N LEU A 47 -1.49 4.39 11.18
CA LEU A 47 -0.74 3.63 10.20
C LEU A 47 0.22 2.65 10.86
N VAL A 48 0.30 1.44 10.31
CA VAL A 48 1.26 0.40 10.71
C VAL A 48 2.34 0.29 9.64
N GLU A 49 3.61 0.28 10.05
CA GLU A 49 4.73 0.02 9.13
C GLU A 49 4.96 -1.49 9.00
N GLU A 50 4.91 -2.01 7.79
CA GLU A 50 5.25 -3.41 7.50
C GLU A 50 6.31 -3.52 6.42
N SER A 51 7.11 -4.58 6.51
CA SER A 51 8.20 -4.86 5.57
C SER A 51 7.79 -5.93 4.57
N ILE A 52 7.79 -5.55 3.29
CA ILE A 52 7.35 -6.39 2.17
C ILE A 52 8.57 -6.79 1.34
N ARG A 53 8.69 -8.08 1.06
CA ARG A 53 9.67 -8.61 0.10
C ARG A 53 8.96 -9.01 -1.18
N LEU A 54 9.51 -8.60 -2.33
CA LEU A 54 8.91 -8.90 -3.62
C LEU A 54 8.80 -10.41 -3.86
N ALA A 55 9.84 -11.19 -3.54
CA ALA A 55 9.81 -12.64 -3.72
C ALA A 55 8.70 -13.31 -2.90
N ASP A 56 8.46 -12.83 -1.69
CA ASP A 56 7.37 -13.31 -0.82
C ASP A 56 6.00 -12.92 -1.37
N GLY A 57 5.87 -11.70 -1.91
CA GLY A 57 4.66 -11.23 -2.58
C GLY A 57 4.30 -12.09 -3.81
N VAL A 58 5.28 -12.37 -4.67
CA VAL A 58 5.09 -13.24 -5.86
C VAL A 58 4.69 -14.67 -5.46
N ARG A 59 5.19 -15.17 -4.33
CA ARG A 59 4.78 -16.47 -3.77
C ARG A 59 3.43 -16.44 -3.05
N GLY A 60 2.75 -15.30 -3.00
CA GLY A 60 1.44 -15.14 -2.38
C GLY A 60 1.45 -15.11 -0.85
N LYS A 61 2.61 -14.93 -0.20
CA LYS A 61 2.74 -14.96 1.28
C LYS A 61 1.79 -13.99 1.98
N TYR A 62 1.53 -12.84 1.36
CA TYR A 62 0.71 -11.77 1.93
C TYR A 62 -0.76 -11.81 1.50
N ALA A 63 -1.11 -12.62 0.49
CA ALA A 63 -2.42 -12.57 -0.18
C ALA A 63 -3.61 -12.84 0.75
N ASN A 64 -3.41 -13.57 1.85
CA ASN A 64 -4.46 -13.87 2.81
C ASN A 64 -4.70 -12.75 3.85
N HIS A 65 -3.74 -11.85 4.07
CA HIS A 65 -3.82 -10.88 5.17
C HIS A 65 -3.55 -9.42 4.79
N ILE A 66 -3.04 -9.15 3.58
CA ILE A 66 -2.83 -7.80 3.06
C ILE A 66 -3.63 -7.59 1.78
N LEU A 67 -4.39 -6.50 1.72
CA LEU A 67 -5.08 -6.04 0.52
C LEU A 67 -4.39 -4.78 0.00
N SER A 68 -3.90 -4.83 -1.24
CA SER A 68 -3.39 -3.65 -1.96
C SER A 68 -4.42 -3.18 -2.97
N ILE A 69 -4.71 -1.88 -2.98
CA ILE A 69 -5.77 -1.28 -3.79
C ILE A 69 -5.16 -0.20 -4.68
N SER A 70 -5.33 -0.40 -5.98
CA SER A 70 -5.18 0.65 -6.99
C SER A 70 -6.57 1.16 -7.32
N HIS A 71 -6.92 2.35 -6.86
CA HIS A 71 -8.24 2.95 -7.07
C HIS A 71 -8.17 4.11 -8.07
N CYS A 72 -9.27 4.38 -8.76
CA CYS A 72 -9.31 5.43 -9.78
C CYS A 72 -9.58 6.77 -9.09
N TRP A 73 -8.78 7.79 -9.36
CA TRP A 73 -9.04 9.13 -8.86
C TRP A 73 -10.15 9.77 -9.69
N GLU A 74 -11.31 10.01 -9.07
CA GLU A 74 -12.45 10.67 -9.71
C GLU A 74 -12.24 12.18 -9.83
N THR A 75 -11.42 12.76 -8.96
CA THR A 75 -11.00 14.18 -9.03
C THR A 75 -9.53 14.32 -8.69
N ALA A 76 -8.93 15.47 -9.02
CA ALA A 76 -7.50 15.72 -8.78
C ALA A 76 -7.11 15.85 -7.29
N THR A 77 -8.06 16.11 -6.39
CA THR A 77 -7.79 16.37 -4.97
C THR A 77 -8.42 15.35 -4.02
N MET A 78 -9.50 14.69 -4.46
CA MET A 78 -10.23 13.69 -3.71
C MET A 78 -10.42 12.46 -4.60
N PRO A 79 -9.83 11.30 -4.25
CA PRO A 79 -9.87 10.14 -5.12
C PRO A 79 -11.26 9.52 -5.27
N ASP A 80 -12.06 9.53 -4.19
CA ASP A 80 -13.38 8.90 -4.12
C ASP A 80 -14.41 9.86 -3.46
N PRO A 81 -14.78 10.95 -4.16
CA PRO A 81 -15.77 11.90 -3.67
C PRO A 81 -17.16 11.29 -3.53
N THR A 82 -17.47 10.27 -4.34
CA THR A 82 -18.77 9.58 -4.33
C THR A 82 -18.86 8.56 -3.18
N GLY A 83 -17.72 8.09 -2.67
CA GLY A 83 -17.63 7.06 -1.64
C GLY A 83 -17.93 5.65 -2.15
N ILE A 84 -18.13 5.48 -3.47
CA ILE A 84 -18.50 4.20 -4.06
C ILE A 84 -17.35 3.22 -3.91
N GLN A 85 -16.11 3.67 -4.18
CA GLN A 85 -14.94 2.80 -4.11
C GLN A 85 -14.65 2.37 -2.66
N LEU A 86 -14.75 3.31 -1.70
CA LEU A 86 -14.63 3.02 -0.27
C LEU A 86 -15.65 1.97 0.15
N LYS A 87 -16.93 2.17 -0.21
CA LYS A 87 -18.00 1.25 0.18
C LYS A 87 -17.78 -0.15 -0.41
N THR A 88 -17.38 -0.24 -1.68
CA THR A 88 -17.07 -1.53 -2.32
C THR A 88 -15.93 -2.25 -1.60
N VAL A 89 -14.86 -1.55 -1.23
CA VAL A 89 -13.75 -2.16 -0.49
C VAL A 89 -14.19 -2.58 0.92
N GLN A 90 -15.01 -1.77 1.61
CA GLN A 90 -15.54 -2.13 2.92
C GLN A 90 -16.44 -3.37 2.87
N GLU A 91 -17.27 -3.51 1.84
CA GLU A 91 -18.07 -4.72 1.60
C GLU A 91 -17.16 -5.94 1.38
N TYR A 92 -16.15 -5.81 0.51
CA TYR A 92 -15.16 -6.86 0.29
C TYR A 92 -14.43 -7.27 1.59
N LEU A 93 -14.04 -6.32 2.44
CA LEU A 93 -13.37 -6.59 3.72
C LEU A 93 -14.29 -7.22 4.78
N LYS A 94 -15.61 -7.03 4.67
CA LYS A 94 -16.59 -7.70 5.54
C LYS A 94 -16.71 -9.18 5.20
N GLU A 95 -16.65 -9.51 3.91
CA GLU A 95 -16.67 -10.89 3.41
C GLU A 95 -15.31 -11.59 3.61
N ASN A 96 -14.20 -10.85 3.55
CA ASN A 96 -12.84 -11.38 3.62
C ASN A 96 -12.14 -11.01 4.95
N THR A 97 -12.59 -11.63 6.05
CA THR A 97 -12.15 -11.30 7.42
C THR A 97 -10.68 -11.66 7.73
N ASN A 98 -10.02 -12.46 6.88
CA ASN A 98 -8.61 -12.80 7.01
C ASN A 98 -7.68 -11.62 6.72
N ILE A 99 -8.14 -10.66 5.91
CA ILE A 99 -7.41 -9.43 5.61
C ILE A 99 -7.28 -8.62 6.90
N LYS A 100 -6.07 -8.16 7.20
CA LYS A 100 -5.76 -7.38 8.40
C LYS A 100 -5.24 -5.99 8.07
N LEU A 101 -4.59 -5.85 6.90
CA LEU A 101 -3.94 -4.63 6.48
C LEU A 101 -4.41 -4.22 5.09
N VAL A 102 -4.69 -2.94 4.93
CA VAL A 102 -5.12 -2.33 3.67
C VAL A 102 -4.07 -1.31 3.24
N TRP A 103 -3.65 -1.42 2.00
CA TRP A 103 -2.75 -0.48 1.35
C TRP A 103 -3.48 0.20 0.20
N GLY A 104 -3.35 1.52 0.15
CA GLY A 104 -3.81 2.34 -0.97
C GLY A 104 -2.98 3.61 -0.99
N ASP A 105 -2.48 3.98 -2.17
CA ASP A 105 -1.54 5.09 -2.38
C ASP A 105 -1.94 6.38 -1.63
N PHE A 106 -3.20 6.83 -1.75
CA PHE A 106 -3.71 8.06 -1.12
C PHE A 106 -3.63 8.04 0.41
N SER A 107 -3.86 6.87 1.02
CA SER A 107 -3.89 6.70 2.47
C SER A 107 -2.56 6.21 3.06
N SER A 108 -1.68 5.68 2.21
CA SER A 108 -0.47 4.95 2.63
C SER A 108 0.82 5.67 2.22
N MET A 109 0.72 6.73 1.43
CA MET A 109 1.85 7.57 1.02
C MET A 109 1.51 9.05 1.17
N PRO A 110 2.49 9.92 1.50
CA PRO A 110 2.24 11.35 1.61
C PRO A 110 1.68 11.98 0.32
N GLN A 111 0.63 12.81 0.45
CA GLN A 111 -0.14 13.36 -0.67
C GLN A 111 -0.09 14.89 -0.75
N GLY A 112 -0.06 15.45 -1.97
CA GLY A 112 -0.15 16.89 -2.21
C GLY A 112 1.01 17.70 -1.61
N ASP A 113 0.68 18.75 -0.87
CA ASP A 113 1.64 19.56 -0.11
C ASP A 113 2.25 18.74 1.02
N ARG A 114 3.57 18.55 0.93
CA ARG A 114 4.34 17.66 1.80
C ARG A 114 5.34 18.45 2.65
N THR A 115 5.42 18.13 3.93
CA THR A 115 6.54 18.57 4.79
C THR A 115 7.87 17.99 4.29
N PRO A 116 9.04 18.54 4.71
CA PRO A 116 10.34 17.96 4.32
C PRO A 116 10.46 16.46 4.64
N ARG A 117 9.94 16.04 5.80
CA ARG A 117 9.87 14.63 6.20
C ARG A 117 8.99 13.82 5.25
N GLU A 118 7.78 14.29 4.96
CA GLU A 118 6.87 13.63 4.01
C GLU A 118 7.44 13.53 2.59
N LYS A 119 8.23 14.52 2.15
CA LYS A 119 8.93 14.45 0.85
C LYS A 119 9.97 13.33 0.85
N MET A 120 10.69 13.13 1.95
CA MET A 120 11.64 12.02 2.08
C MET A 120 10.91 10.67 2.07
N GLU A 121 9.83 10.55 2.81
CA GLU A 121 9.02 9.31 2.84
C GLU A 121 8.41 9.01 1.47
N PHE A 122 7.84 10.01 0.79
CA PHE A 122 7.31 9.85 -0.56
C PHE A 122 8.40 9.41 -1.55
N LYS A 123 9.59 10.04 -1.50
CA LYS A 123 10.73 9.67 -2.35
C LYS A 123 11.26 8.26 -2.04
N ARG A 124 11.15 7.81 -0.79
CA ARG A 124 11.54 6.46 -0.36
C ARG A 124 10.58 5.41 -0.90
N MET A 125 9.28 5.69 -0.92
CA MET A 125 8.24 4.73 -1.31
C MET A 125 7.98 4.69 -2.82
N LEU A 126 8.04 5.83 -3.52
CA LEU A 126 7.66 5.93 -4.94
C LEU A 126 8.36 4.92 -5.88
N PRO A 127 9.68 4.67 -5.78
CA PRO A 127 10.34 3.69 -6.66
C PRO A 127 9.94 2.24 -6.39
N ARG A 128 9.23 1.96 -5.29
CA ARG A 128 8.89 0.62 -4.82
C ARG A 128 7.46 0.21 -5.17
N ILE A 129 6.61 1.17 -5.54
CA ILE A 129 5.22 0.94 -5.97
C ILE A 129 5.09 0.79 -7.48
N ASN A 130 5.98 1.44 -8.24
CA ASN A 130 6.06 1.30 -9.69
C ASN A 130 7.03 0.16 -10.03
N LEU A 131 6.56 -1.07 -9.94
CA LEU A 131 7.28 -2.27 -10.35
C LEU A 131 7.21 -2.46 -11.88
#